data_AF-A0A0A2IKV1-F1
#
_entry.id   AF-A0A0A2IKV1-F1
#
_cell.length_a   1.000
_cell.length_b   1.000
_cell.length_c   1.000
_cell.angle_alpha   90.00
_cell.angle_beta   90.00
_cell.angle_gamma   90.00
#
_symmetry.space_group_name_H-M   'P 1'
#
loop_
_entity.id
_entity.type
_entity.pdbx_description
1 polymer ?
#
loop_
_entity_poly.entity_id
_entity_poly.type
_entity_poly.pdbx_seq_one_letter_code
_entity_poly.pdbx_strand_id
1 'polypeptide(L)'
;MASLLEYLTDLEGTEVTLDAVTEGSLHFPAQTWVIVKKLEENPCRLTQKDVTDGMGISDTFAKFLCRPAGPGNETKLAFMRIHQQVPIAGTEFKKTSVRAGQAVDEPGNRELIALKSFMRFGCEVVPRRFL
;
A
#
# COMPACT_ATOMS: atom_id res chain seq x y z
N MET A 1 -16.68 -1.06 23.51
CA MET A 1 -16.31 -1.70 22.23
C MET A 1 -15.59 -0.65 21.41
N ALA A 2 -14.26 -0.72 21.32
CA ALA A 2 -13.53 0.13 20.39
C ALA A 2 -13.89 -0.38 18.99
N SER A 3 -14.58 0.45 18.20
CA SER A 3 -14.68 0.19 16.77
C SER A 3 -13.27 0.03 16.24
N LEU A 4 -12.92 -1.16 15.72
CA LEU A 4 -11.75 -1.28 14.86
C LEU A 4 -12.04 -0.35 13.68
N LEU A 5 -11.28 0.72 13.57
CA LEU A 5 -11.43 1.63 12.44
C LEU A 5 -10.79 0.93 11.24
N GLU A 6 -11.62 0.49 10.30
CA GLU A 6 -11.18 -0.05 9.01
C GLU A 6 -11.25 1.06 7.95
N TYR A 7 -10.25 1.12 7.08
CA TYR A 7 -10.17 2.14 6.03
C TYR A 7 -10.34 1.54 4.63
N LEU A 8 -9.72 0.38 4.40
CA LEU A 8 -9.70 -0.28 3.10
C LEU A 8 -10.81 -1.34 3.04
N THR A 9 -12.06 -0.88 3.02
CA THR A 9 -13.26 -1.73 2.94
C THR A 9 -13.81 -1.77 1.51
N ASP A 10 -14.64 -2.79 1.22
CA ASP A 10 -15.42 -2.88 -0.01
C ASP A 10 -14.60 -2.87 -1.31
N LEU A 11 -13.36 -3.39 -1.25
CA LEU A 11 -12.46 -3.46 -2.41
C LEU A 11 -12.50 -4.80 -3.16
N GLU A 12 -13.22 -5.81 -2.65
CA GLU A 12 -13.33 -7.12 -3.31
C GLU A 12 -13.99 -7.00 -4.69
N GLY A 13 -13.39 -7.62 -5.70
CA GLY A 13 -13.78 -7.49 -7.11
C GLY A 13 -13.20 -6.27 -7.83
N THR A 14 -12.54 -5.34 -7.13
CA THR A 14 -11.94 -4.15 -7.76
C THR A 14 -10.73 -4.54 -8.61
N GLU A 15 -10.62 -3.91 -9.78
CA GLU A 15 -9.47 -4.03 -10.67
C GLU A 15 -8.41 -2.96 -10.33
N VAL A 16 -7.18 -3.41 -10.11
CA VAL A 16 -6.00 -2.58 -9.91
C VAL A 16 -5.08 -2.76 -11.11
N THR A 17 -4.91 -1.70 -11.89
CA THR A 17 -3.98 -1.71 -13.03
C THR A 17 -2.66 -1.12 -12.60
N LEU A 18 -1.59 -1.91 -12.74
CA LEU A 18 -0.22 -1.45 -12.54
C LEU A 18 0.40 -1.16 -13.90
N ASP A 19 1.03 0.00 -14.02
CA ASP A 19 1.81 0.35 -15.20
C ASP A 19 3.10 -0.47 -15.27
N ALA A 20 3.67 -0.55 -16.48
CA ALA A 20 4.97 -1.16 -16.66
C ALA A 20 6.04 -0.33 -15.93
N VAL A 21 6.82 -1.00 -15.08
CA VAL A 21 7.94 -0.37 -14.36
C VAL A 21 9.24 -0.92 -14.93
N THR A 22 10.06 -0.01 -15.46
CA THR A 22 11.41 -0.30 -15.94
C THR A 22 12.42 0.60 -15.22
N GLU A 23 12.48 0.47 -13.90
CA GLU A 23 13.40 1.26 -13.06
C GLU A 23 14.57 0.40 -12.59
N GLY A 24 15.77 0.70 -13.10
CA GLY A 24 16.99 -0.03 -12.74
C GLY A 24 16.87 -1.53 -13.05
N SER A 25 16.91 -2.36 -12.01
CA SER A 25 16.76 -3.82 -12.11
C SER A 25 15.33 -4.32 -11.85
N LEU A 26 14.38 -3.42 -11.54
CA LEU A 26 12.97 -3.75 -11.42
C LEU A 26 12.32 -3.69 -12.80
N HIS A 27 11.90 -4.85 -13.31
CA HIS A 27 11.19 -4.97 -14.58
C HIS A 27 9.86 -5.67 -14.36
N PHE A 28 8.79 -4.88 -14.22
CA PHE A 28 7.43 -5.37 -14.06
C PHE A 28 6.61 -5.03 -15.30
N PRO A 29 5.94 -6.00 -15.94
CA PRO A 29 5.03 -5.71 -17.04
C PRO A 29 3.79 -4.97 -16.51
N ALA A 30 3.16 -4.19 -17.39
CA ALA A 30 1.83 -3.66 -17.11
C ALA A 30 0.86 -4.83 -16.91
N GLN A 31 0.12 -4.83 -15.82
CA GLN A 31 -0.75 -5.94 -15.46
C GLN A 31 -1.92 -5.43 -14.63
N THR A 32 -3.12 -5.87 -15.01
CA THR A 32 -4.34 -5.68 -14.22
C THR A 32 -4.53 -6.87 -13.29
N TRP A 33 -4.86 -6.57 -12.04
CA TRP A 33 -5.11 -7.51 -10.96
C TRP A 33 -6.52 -7.30 -10.41
N VAL A 34 -7.20 -8.37 -10.04
CA VAL A 34 -8.48 -8.32 -9.34
C VAL A 34 -8.24 -8.62 -7.87
N ILE A 35 -8.73 -7.76 -6.98
CA ILE A 35 -8.73 -8.03 -5.54
C ILE A 35 -9.76 -9.13 -5.27
N VAL A 36 -9.30 -10.27 -4.75
CA VAL A 36 -10.17 -11.40 -4.40
C VAL A 36 -10.67 -11.26 -2.98
N LYS A 37 -9.77 -10.94 -2.04
CA LYS A 37 -10.09 -10.90 -0.62
C LYS A 37 -9.10 -10.05 0.17
N LYS A 38 -9.59 -9.31 1.17
CA LYS A 38 -8.75 -8.67 2.19
C LYS A 38 -8.32 -9.70 3.24
N LEU A 39 -7.02 -9.78 3.53
CA LEU A 39 -6.44 -10.75 4.46
C LEU A 39 -6.11 -10.14 5.82
N GLU A 40 -5.50 -8.95 5.82
CA GLU A 40 -5.12 -8.20 7.02
C GLU A 40 -5.18 -6.71 6.71
N GLU A 41 -5.45 -5.90 7.72
CA GLU A 41 -5.25 -4.45 7.69
C GLU A 41 -4.51 -4.04 8.96
N ASN A 42 -3.48 -3.22 8.77
CA ASN A 42 -2.66 -2.68 9.84
C ASN A 42 -2.75 -1.15 9.78
N PRO A 43 -3.66 -0.55 10.57
CA PRO A 43 -3.76 0.89 10.66
C PRO A 43 -2.62 1.46 11.50
N CYS A 44 -1.80 2.31 10.90
CA CYS A 44 -0.71 3.06 11.53
C CYS A 44 -1.16 4.51 11.76
N ARG A 45 -2.29 4.67 12.44
CA ARG A 45 -2.88 5.99 12.69
C ARG A 45 -2.06 6.77 13.71
N LEU A 46 -1.55 7.93 13.31
CA LEU A 46 -0.77 8.82 14.16
C LEU A 46 -1.64 9.92 14.77
N THR A 47 -1.29 10.35 15.98
CA THR A 47 -1.84 11.57 16.60
C THR A 47 -1.08 12.81 16.12
N GLN A 48 -1.64 14.01 16.37
CA GLN A 48 -0.95 15.25 16.04
C GLN A 48 0.40 15.37 16.76
N LYS A 49 0.50 14.82 17.97
CA LYS A 49 1.75 14.79 18.72
C LYS A 49 2.78 13.91 18.01
N ASP A 50 2.42 12.69 17.61
CA ASP A 50 3.33 11.76 16.93
C ASP A 50 3.89 12.36 15.62
N VAL A 51 3.04 13.05 14.85
CA VAL A 51 3.45 13.77 13.64
C VAL A 51 4.42 14.92 13.98
N THR A 52 4.12 15.70 15.03
CA THR A 52 4.98 16.81 15.48
C THR A 52 6.31 16.32 16.04
N ASP A 53 6.32 15.16 16.67
CA ASP A 53 7.51 14.46 17.17
C ASP A 53 8.31 13.77 16.04
N GLY A 54 7.86 13.88 14.79
CA GLY A 54 8.58 13.40 13.61
C GLY A 54 8.42 11.92 13.30
N MET A 55 7.37 11.25 13.79
CA MET A 55 7.12 9.82 13.49
C MET A 55 6.73 9.56 12.02
N GLY A 56 6.39 10.61 11.27
CA GLY A 56 6.06 10.56 9.86
C GLY A 56 4.60 10.89 9.61
N ILE A 57 4.02 10.20 8.64
CA ILE A 57 2.64 10.39 8.19
C ILE A 57 1.71 9.36 8.83
N SER A 58 0.45 9.73 8.99
CA SER A 58 -0.60 8.80 9.41
C SER A 58 -1.04 7.98 8.19
N ASP A 59 -0.84 6.66 8.23
CA ASP A 59 -1.17 5.77 7.13
C ASP A 59 -1.81 4.45 7.60
N THR A 60 -2.27 3.66 6.65
CA THR A 60 -2.73 2.29 6.85
C THR A 60 -2.24 1.48 5.66
N PHE A 61 -2.02 0.19 5.88
CA PHE A 61 -1.83 -0.74 4.79
C PHE A 61 -2.65 -1.99 5.02
N ALA A 62 -3.15 -2.56 3.92
CA ALA A 62 -3.81 -3.84 3.94
C ALA A 62 -3.18 -4.79 2.93
N LYS A 63 -3.15 -6.07 3.30
CA LYS A 63 -2.72 -7.16 2.43
C LYS A 63 -3.96 -7.81 1.84
N PHE A 64 -3.92 -7.98 0.53
CA PHE A 64 -4.99 -8.57 -0.26
C PHE A 64 -4.48 -9.84 -0.93
N LEU A 65 -5.38 -10.80 -1.05
CA LEU A 65 -5.28 -11.87 -2.00
C LEU A 65 -5.79 -11.34 -3.34
N CYS A 66 -4.97 -11.41 -4.38
CA CYS A 66 -5.27 -10.92 -5.71
C CYS A 66 -5.04 -12.02 -6.74
N ARG A 67 -5.59 -11.84 -7.93
CA ARG A 67 -5.29 -12.66 -9.11
C ARG A 67 -5.13 -11.78 -10.35
N PRO A 68 -4.34 -12.19 -11.37
CA PRO A 68 -4.33 -11.48 -12.63
C PRO A 68 -5.73 -11.46 -13.25
N ALA A 69 -6.08 -10.35 -13.90
CA ALA A 69 -7.28 -10.26 -14.72
C ALA A 69 -7.16 -11.16 -15.96
N GLY A 70 -8.31 -11.51 -16.56
CA GLY A 70 -8.38 -12.36 -17.74
C GLY A 70 -8.66 -13.84 -17.47
N PRO A 71 -9.09 -14.58 -18.51
CA PRO A 71 -9.52 -15.98 -18.40
C PRO A 71 -8.32 -16.91 -18.11
N GLY A 72 -8.54 -17.94 -17.29
CA GLY A 72 -7.52 -18.96 -17.00
C GLY A 72 -6.51 -18.56 -15.91
N ASN A 73 -6.74 -17.44 -15.23
CA ASN A 73 -5.91 -16.95 -14.13
C ASN A 73 -6.59 -17.13 -12.76
N GLU A 74 -7.67 -17.91 -12.67
CA GLU A 74 -8.48 -18.07 -11.46
C GLU A 74 -7.69 -18.71 -10.30
N THR A 75 -6.70 -19.54 -10.61
CA THR A 75 -5.85 -20.22 -9.63
C THR A 75 -4.53 -19.49 -9.35
N LYS A 76 -4.21 -18.45 -10.13
CA LYS A 76 -2.99 -17.66 -9.95
C LYS A 76 -3.22 -16.61 -8.88
N LEU A 77 -2.95 -17.00 -7.64
CA LEU A 77 -3.11 -16.13 -6.49
C LEU A 77 -1.77 -15.48 -6.13
N ALA A 78 -1.81 -14.18 -5.87
CA ALA A 78 -0.69 -13.39 -5.38
C ALA A 78 -1.13 -12.55 -4.18
N PHE A 79 -0.14 -12.08 -3.41
CA PHE A 79 -0.39 -11.11 -2.35
C PHE A 79 -0.06 -9.71 -2.84
N MET A 80 -0.98 -8.77 -2.66
CA MET A 80 -0.76 -7.36 -2.93
C MET A 80 -0.91 -6.58 -1.63
N ARG A 81 0.00 -5.65 -1.35
CA ARG A 81 -0.15 -4.70 -0.24
C ARG A 81 -0.49 -3.33 -0.81
N ILE A 82 -1.58 -2.75 -0.32
CA ILE A 82 -2.02 -1.41 -0.70
C ILE A 82 -1.83 -0.49 0.50
N HIS A 83 -1.16 0.63 0.28
CA HIS A 83 -0.93 1.67 1.28
C HIS A 83 -1.86 2.85 1.02
N GLN A 84 -2.43 3.43 2.08
CA GLN A 84 -3.29 4.61 2.00
C GLN A 84 -2.96 5.58 3.14
N GLN A 85 -2.83 6.86 2.81
CA GLN A 85 -2.72 7.92 3.82
C GLN A 85 -4.09 8.14 4.48
N VAL A 86 -4.10 8.20 5.80
CA VAL A 86 -5.34 8.36 6.58
C VAL A 86 -5.26 9.63 7.41
N PRO A 87 -6.41 10.23 7.79
CA PRO A 87 -6.38 11.43 8.61
C PRO A 87 -5.64 11.20 9.94
N ILE A 88 -5.02 12.25 10.45
CA ILE A 88 -4.46 12.27 11.81
C ILE A 88 -5.59 12.02 12.80
N ALA A 89 -5.33 11.21 13.83
CA ALA A 89 -6.31 10.89 14.86
C ALA A 89 -6.93 12.16 15.47
N GLY A 90 -8.26 12.22 15.52
CA GLY A 90 -9.02 13.39 15.99
C GLY A 90 -9.36 14.42 14.92
N THR A 91 -8.95 14.20 13.66
CA THR A 91 -9.24 15.09 12.53
C THR A 91 -10.16 14.48 11.48
N GLU A 92 -10.65 13.26 11.71
CA GLU A 92 -11.45 12.46 10.77
C GLU A 92 -12.72 13.21 10.30
N PHE A 93 -13.34 13.96 11.21
CA PHE A 93 -14.58 14.73 10.96
C PHE A 93 -14.33 16.22 10.69
N LYS A 94 -13.06 16.64 10.54
CA LYS A 94 -12.74 18.02 10.15
C LYS A 94 -13.04 18.22 8.66
N LYS A 95 -13.06 19.50 8.26
CA LYS A 95 -13.27 19.92 6.87
C LYS A 95 -12.31 19.17 5.94
N THR A 96 -12.78 18.85 4.73
CA THR A 96 -12.00 18.16 3.70
C THR A 96 -10.66 18.83 3.43
N SER A 97 -10.61 20.17 3.45
CA SER A 97 -9.36 20.93 3.27
C SER A 97 -8.32 20.67 4.37
N VAL A 98 -8.75 20.47 5.62
CA VAL A 98 -7.85 20.15 6.73
C VAL A 98 -7.26 18.76 6.55
N ARG A 99 -8.08 17.78 6.15
CA ARG A 99 -7.62 16.40 5.89
C ARG A 99 -6.72 16.33 4.66
N ALA A 100 -7.07 17.03 3.60
CA ALA A 100 -6.26 17.10 2.38
C ALA A 100 -4.87 17.72 2.66
N GLY A 101 -4.80 18.74 3.51
CA GLY A 101 -3.52 19.34 3.91
C GLY A 101 -2.61 18.45 4.77
N GLN A 102 -3.08 17.28 5.23
CA GLN A 102 -2.26 16.30 5.94
C GLN A 102 -1.58 15.30 4.99
N ALA A 103 -2.10 15.15 3.76
CA ALA A 103 -1.55 14.23 2.79
C ALA A 103 -0.26 14.79 2.19
N VAL A 104 0.70 13.91 1.93
CA VAL A 104 1.94 14.22 1.23
C VAL A 104 1.94 13.57 -0.16
N ASP A 105 2.56 14.21 -1.15
CA ASP A 105 2.58 13.67 -2.52
C ASP A 105 3.37 12.36 -2.60
N GLU A 106 4.52 12.29 -1.92
CA GLU A 106 5.41 11.13 -1.93
C GLU A 106 5.65 10.63 -0.49
N PRO A 107 4.82 9.72 0.03
CA PRO A 107 4.90 9.25 1.41
C PRO A 107 6.17 8.46 1.75
N GLY A 108 7.05 8.21 0.76
CA GLY A 108 8.33 7.52 0.97
C GLY A 108 8.13 6.11 1.53
N ASN A 109 7.68 5.17 0.69
CA ASN A 109 7.49 3.78 1.13
C ASN A 109 8.84 3.16 1.54
N ARG A 110 9.02 2.94 2.85
CA ARG A 110 10.28 2.44 3.43
C ARG A 110 10.67 1.08 2.87
N GLU A 111 9.71 0.20 2.58
CA GLU A 111 9.95 -1.12 2.01
C GLU A 111 10.49 -1.00 0.58
N LEU A 112 9.91 -0.10 -0.23
CA LEU A 112 10.40 0.18 -1.58
C LEU A 112 11.81 0.78 -1.57
N ILE A 113 12.08 1.71 -0.66
CA ILE A 113 13.41 2.32 -0.48
C ILE A 113 14.43 1.25 -0.08
N ALA A 114 14.08 0.37 0.87
CA ALA A 114 14.93 -0.73 1.30
C ALA A 114 15.19 -1.71 0.16
N LEU A 115 14.15 -2.10 -0.60
CA LEU A 115 14.26 -2.98 -1.76
C LEU A 115 15.21 -2.39 -2.81
N LYS A 116 14.99 -1.13 -3.21
CA LYS A 116 15.86 -0.41 -4.16
C LYS A 116 17.31 -0.37 -3.65
N SER A 117 17.52 -0.13 -2.36
CA SER A 117 18.85 -0.11 -1.74
C SER A 117 19.52 -1.49 -1.79
N PHE A 118 18.83 -2.55 -1.36
CA PHE A 118 19.39 -3.90 -1.36
C PHE A 118 19.71 -4.40 -2.76
N MET A 119 18.86 -4.09 -3.75
CA MET A 119 19.13 -4.39 -5.15
C MET A 119 20.36 -3.65 -5.67
N ARG A 120 20.49 -2.36 -5.35
CA ARG A 120 21.66 -1.54 -5.74
C ARG A 120 22.97 -2.10 -5.20
N PHE A 121 22.97 -2.63 -3.97
CA PHE A 121 24.14 -3.24 -3.35
C PHE A 121 24.35 -4.71 -3.72
N GLY A 122 23.55 -5.26 -4.65
CA GLY A 122 23.73 -6.62 -5.16
C GLY A 122 23.43 -7.72 -4.14
N CYS A 123 22.61 -7.43 -3.13
CA CYS A 123 22.28 -8.39 -2.08
C CYS A 123 21.59 -9.64 -2.67
N GLU A 124 22.20 -10.81 -2.50
CA GLU A 124 21.76 -12.06 -3.13
C GLU A 124 20.44 -12.61 -2.59
N VAL A 125 20.09 -12.26 -1.34
CA VAL A 125 18.84 -12.70 -0.70
C VAL A 125 17.61 -11.90 -1.13
N VAL A 126 17.80 -10.83 -1.92
CA VAL A 126 16.68 -10.03 -2.42
C VAL A 126 15.91 -10.83 -3.47
N PRO A 127 14.58 -10.97 -3.35
CA PRO A 127 13.77 -11.64 -4.35
C PRO A 127 13.93 -10.94 -5.71
N ARG A 128 14.46 -11.66 -6.71
CA ARG A 128 14.62 -11.16 -8.09
C ARG A 128 13.44 -11.47 -8.98
N ARG A 129 12.47 -12.24 -8.48
CA ARG A 129 11.23 -12.61 -9.15
C ARG A 129 10.09 -12.45 -8.16
N PHE A 130 9.39 -11.32 -8.23
CA PHE A 130 8.02 -11.25 -7.73
C PHE A 130 7.14 -11.76 -8.87
N LEU A 131 6.64 -12.99 -8.74
CA LEU A 131 5.63 -13.57 -9.63
C LEU A 131 4.31 -13.65 -8.86
#